data_AF-A0A370PPJ0-F1
#
_entry.id   AF-A0A370PPJ0-F1
#
_cell.length_a   1.000
_cell.length_b   1.000
_cell.length_c   1.000
_cell.angle_alpha   90.00
_cell.angle_beta   90.00
_cell.angle_gamma   90.00
#
_symmetry.space_group_name_H-M   'P 1'
#
loop_
_entity.id
_entity.type
_entity.pdbx_description
1 polymer ?
#
loop_
_entity_poly.entity_id
_entity_poly.type
_entity_poly.pdbx_seq_one_letter_code
_entity_poly.pdbx_strand_id
1 'polypeptide(L)'
;MNSETPGKHLPSLAPGPRGPVATGSTTLAKSRKNSTACLPCKQAKRKCSGRPPPCKACQNTGGCIFDETLDLRRKVAARRTQGELEYYRGLLYSLLETLRSSDEEKARQMLEKIRGNAQLNDLVTVIDASVTDFSDASSEHSKSVGPAEDIPSQHERPVVDAHLRITVEKLCDSPLFQVPSGPWTAVTKDDHIVSHLISLYFTWDHPLLQVLDQEMFLEHMSTKETDPNCCTSLLVNSILAVASIYSDFPEVFAIPDDETSRGEHFYAEAERLWNAEEGRASLANIQAVALMSRFLKFRGKDDLSWLMLRQAVQLAQDFGMFASPRTRHRQWEKMSLRLQHACAITAWGLFILNSQMSLHSRKIAELKPPKYKPYPQTALDDKIMWTPYPRFNEVDHIKKPAYLRFVMTKLIDLTEIVADIPDLLFDKGIDMAIGELWIAANKKCVRLQRWLDSLPNDIENDDEKPPQILYLYIGYHHTIITVFQFFLEHQHFGPASHPSEFEQARSYQLRSAKQVVHCLRSYHESYGLRQIPRQILEPTHSSLLVFLGALNEDDSKDAFVELCRFLVAFSKRFALAKEMLRNLEDIVHSSRLTLPPEAVAVLDHRGQDTSQWL
;
A
#
# COMPACT_ATOMS: atom_id res chain seq x y z
N MET A 1 -36.47 6.45 -55.98
CA MET A 1 -37.36 5.35 -55.56
C MET A 1 -37.13 5.12 -54.08
N ASN A 2 -38.21 5.26 -53.31
CA ASN A 2 -38.25 5.10 -51.86
C ASN A 2 -37.93 3.66 -51.44
N SER A 3 -37.20 3.50 -50.33
CA SER A 3 -37.46 2.43 -49.37
C SER A 3 -36.98 2.85 -47.97
N GLU A 4 -37.98 3.05 -47.10
CA GLU A 4 -37.87 3.42 -45.70
C GLU A 4 -37.52 2.20 -44.83
N THR A 5 -36.75 2.41 -43.76
CA THR A 5 -36.87 1.64 -42.51
C THR A 5 -36.74 2.60 -41.30
N PRO A 6 -37.48 2.39 -40.20
CA PRO A 6 -37.85 3.46 -39.29
C PRO A 6 -37.03 3.48 -37.99
N GLY A 7 -36.56 4.67 -37.62
CA GLY A 7 -36.00 4.96 -36.30
C GLY A 7 -37.07 4.88 -35.20
N LYS A 8 -36.76 4.16 -34.12
CA LYS A 8 -37.56 4.11 -32.90
C LYS A 8 -37.47 5.45 -32.15
N HIS A 9 -38.40 6.36 -32.44
CA HIS A 9 -38.72 7.48 -31.56
C HIS A 9 -39.66 7.00 -30.45
N LEU A 10 -39.27 7.26 -29.19
CA LEU A 10 -40.14 7.11 -28.02
C LEU A 10 -41.29 8.14 -28.09
N PRO A 11 -42.54 7.78 -27.73
CA PRO A 11 -43.67 8.69 -27.84
C PRO A 11 -43.63 9.82 -26.80
N SER A 12 -44.05 11.00 -27.25
CA SER A 12 -44.24 12.21 -26.45
C SER A 12 -45.39 12.05 -25.44
N LEU A 13 -45.11 12.41 -24.19
CA LEU A 13 -46.12 12.54 -23.14
C LEU A 13 -47.06 13.73 -23.44
N ALA A 14 -48.34 13.52 -23.15
CA ALA A 14 -49.51 14.34 -23.50
C ALA A 14 -49.40 15.87 -23.21
N PRO A 15 -50.18 16.72 -23.92
CA PRO A 15 -50.14 18.17 -23.77
C PRO A 15 -50.88 18.64 -22.51
N GLY A 16 -50.23 19.46 -21.69
CA GLY A 16 -50.84 20.11 -20.53
C GLY A 16 -51.77 21.28 -20.92
N PRO A 17 -52.80 21.61 -20.11
CA PRO A 17 -53.71 22.71 -20.40
C PRO A 17 -53.04 24.06 -20.14
N ARG A 18 -53.24 25.01 -21.07
CA ARG A 18 -52.92 26.44 -20.89
C ARG A 18 -54.04 27.10 -20.09
N GLY A 19 -53.72 27.71 -18.95
CA GLY A 19 -54.62 28.52 -18.13
C GLY A 19 -53.82 29.40 -17.15
N PRO A 20 -54.34 30.59 -16.78
CA PRO A 20 -53.53 31.74 -16.39
C PRO A 20 -53.00 31.69 -14.94
N VAL A 21 -51.86 32.35 -14.76
CA VAL A 21 -51.20 32.60 -13.48
C VAL A 21 -52.15 33.36 -12.54
N ALA A 22 -52.43 32.78 -11.38
CA ALA A 22 -52.96 33.48 -10.21
C ALA A 22 -51.95 33.39 -9.07
N THR A 23 -51.37 34.53 -8.74
CA THR A 23 -50.56 34.78 -7.55
C THR A 23 -51.48 34.78 -6.32
N GLY A 24 -51.26 33.85 -5.39
CA GLY A 24 -52.02 33.76 -4.14
C GLY A 24 -51.35 32.82 -3.15
N SER A 25 -50.77 33.41 -2.11
CA SER A 25 -50.14 32.73 -0.99
C SER A 25 -51.14 31.83 -0.23
N THR A 26 -50.84 30.54 -0.12
CA THR A 26 -51.15 29.73 1.08
C THR A 26 -50.19 28.53 1.10
N THR A 27 -49.41 28.44 2.16
CA THR A 27 -48.45 27.38 2.43
C THR A 27 -49.15 26.04 2.69
N LEU A 28 -49.38 25.25 1.63
CA LEU A 28 -49.77 23.84 1.76
C LEU A 28 -48.52 23.01 2.10
N ALA A 29 -48.39 22.65 3.38
CA ALA A 29 -47.37 21.70 3.84
C ALA A 29 -47.43 20.40 3.01
N LYS A 30 -46.36 20.11 2.25
CA LYS A 30 -46.20 18.83 1.54
C LYS A 30 -46.38 17.69 2.54
N SER A 31 -47.43 16.89 2.35
CA SER A 31 -47.67 15.66 3.11
C SER A 31 -46.43 14.75 3.05
N ARG A 32 -45.76 14.56 4.19
CA ARG A 32 -44.65 13.60 4.32
C ARG A 32 -45.18 12.21 3.95
N LYS A 33 -44.64 11.62 2.88
CA LYS A 33 -44.91 10.21 2.54
C LYS A 33 -44.35 9.34 3.67
N ASN A 34 -45.25 8.66 4.39
CA ASN A 34 -44.86 7.79 5.50
C ASN A 34 -44.36 6.44 4.99
N SER A 35 -43.22 5.97 5.51
CA SER A 35 -42.56 4.73 5.06
C SER A 35 -43.26 3.46 5.52
N THR A 36 -43.95 3.48 6.68
CA THR A 36 -44.59 2.29 7.26
C THR A 36 -45.94 2.66 7.90
N ALA A 37 -46.97 1.85 7.64
CA ALA A 37 -48.27 1.96 8.32
C ALA A 37 -48.23 1.29 9.70
N CYS A 38 -48.99 1.81 10.67
CA CYS A 38 -49.12 1.13 11.97
C CYS A 38 -49.76 -0.25 11.83
N LEU A 39 -49.51 -1.15 12.79
CA LEU A 39 -49.99 -2.53 12.78
C LEU A 39 -51.51 -2.65 12.57
N PRO A 40 -52.37 -1.85 13.24
CA PRO A 40 -53.82 -1.93 13.03
C PRO A 40 -54.25 -1.46 11.63
N CYS A 41 -53.62 -0.43 11.07
CA CYS A 41 -53.91 0.00 9.70
C CYS A 41 -53.42 -1.01 8.65
N LYS A 42 -52.30 -1.69 8.94
CA LYS A 42 -51.75 -2.75 8.10
C LYS A 42 -52.68 -3.99 8.10
N GLN A 43 -53.16 -4.40 9.27
CA GLN A 43 -54.12 -5.50 9.41
C GLN A 43 -55.47 -5.18 8.76
N ALA A 44 -55.99 -3.96 8.96
CA ALA A 44 -57.26 -3.51 8.37
C ALA A 44 -57.16 -3.07 6.89
N LYS A 45 -55.99 -3.19 6.25
CA LYS A 45 -55.71 -2.76 4.85
C LYS A 45 -56.21 -1.35 4.51
N ARG A 46 -56.12 -0.42 5.47
CA ARG A 46 -56.59 0.97 5.33
C ARG A 46 -55.44 1.97 5.28
N LYS A 47 -55.67 3.13 4.68
CA LYS A 47 -54.64 4.17 4.51
C LYS A 47 -54.20 4.73 5.87
N CYS A 48 -52.94 4.51 6.24
CA CYS A 48 -52.34 5.06 7.45
C CYS A 48 -51.77 6.46 7.17
N SER A 49 -52.06 7.42 8.05
CA SER A 49 -51.51 8.78 7.98
C SER A 49 -50.13 8.90 8.66
N GLY A 50 -49.56 7.79 9.12
CA GLY A 50 -48.22 7.68 9.68
C GLY A 50 -48.06 8.31 11.07
N ARG A 51 -46.80 8.55 11.43
CA ARG A 51 -46.42 9.11 12.73
C ARG A 51 -46.73 10.61 12.79
N PRO A 52 -47.00 11.19 13.97
CA PRO A 52 -46.98 10.54 15.30
C PRO A 52 -48.26 9.71 15.61
N PRO A 53 -48.18 8.67 16.47
CA PRO A 53 -49.35 7.95 16.94
C PRO A 53 -50.20 8.80 17.91
N PRO A 54 -51.55 8.68 17.88
CA PRO A 54 -52.32 7.85 16.97
C PRO A 54 -52.45 8.48 15.58
N CYS A 55 -52.24 7.69 14.53
CA CYS A 55 -52.51 8.15 13.16
C CYS A 55 -54.01 8.50 13.01
N LYS A 56 -54.37 9.39 12.08
CA LYS A 56 -55.76 9.81 11.80
C LYS A 56 -56.77 8.67 11.70
N ALA A 57 -56.38 7.50 11.18
CA ALA A 57 -57.27 6.34 11.06
C ALA A 57 -57.43 5.55 12.38
N CYS A 58 -56.55 5.78 13.36
CA CYS A 58 -56.53 5.12 14.67
C CYS A 58 -56.91 6.06 15.82
N GLN A 59 -57.21 7.35 15.56
CA GLN A 59 -57.53 8.34 16.60
C GLN A 59 -58.65 7.88 17.54
N ASN A 60 -59.66 7.18 17.00
CA ASN A 60 -60.82 6.73 17.76
C ASN A 60 -60.79 5.23 18.09
N THR A 61 -59.72 4.51 17.75
CA THR A 61 -59.71 3.03 17.78
C THR A 61 -58.90 2.42 18.93
N GLY A 62 -58.17 3.21 19.73
CA GLY A 62 -57.37 2.70 20.85
C GLY A 62 -56.26 1.73 20.41
N GLY A 63 -55.01 2.19 20.41
CA GLY A 63 -53.87 1.38 19.96
C GLY A 63 -53.43 1.73 18.55
N CYS A 64 -52.28 2.40 18.46
CA CYS A 64 -51.64 2.77 17.20
C CYS A 64 -50.14 2.48 17.31
N ILE A 65 -49.76 1.22 17.12
CA ILE A 65 -48.39 0.75 17.30
C ILE A 65 -47.70 0.70 15.94
N PHE A 66 -46.56 1.37 15.82
CA PHE A 66 -45.66 1.24 14.69
C PHE A 66 -44.54 0.30 15.09
N ASP A 67 -44.49 -0.88 14.46
CA ASP A 67 -43.40 -1.82 14.66
C ASP A 67 -42.17 -1.40 13.83
N GLU A 68 -41.13 -0.94 14.52
CA GLU A 68 -39.88 -0.50 13.91
C GLU A 68 -39.07 -1.65 13.34
N THR A 69 -39.27 -2.88 13.81
CA THR A 69 -38.52 -4.06 13.35
C THR A 69 -38.81 -4.39 11.89
N LEU A 70 -40.00 -4.03 11.40
CA LEU A 70 -40.47 -4.29 10.03
C LEU A 70 -40.11 -3.18 9.02
N ASP A 71 -39.39 -2.13 9.42
CA ASP A 71 -38.94 -1.06 8.52
C ASP A 71 -37.65 -1.50 7.78
N LEU A 72 -37.81 -1.97 6.54
CA LEU A 72 -36.73 -2.48 5.67
C LEU A 72 -35.86 -1.37 5.03
N ARG A 73 -35.83 -0.16 5.58
CA ARG A 73 -34.94 0.90 5.07
C ARG A 73 -33.48 0.57 5.39
N ARG A 74 -32.65 0.58 4.34
CA ARG A 74 -31.18 0.39 4.36
C ARG A 74 -30.47 1.09 5.53
N LYS A 75 -30.90 2.30 5.92
CA LYS A 75 -30.28 3.09 7.00
C LYS A 75 -30.56 2.56 8.42
N VAL A 76 -31.72 1.95 8.67
CA VAL A 76 -32.06 1.39 10.00
C VAL A 76 -31.50 -0.03 10.14
N ALA A 77 -31.59 -0.83 9.08
CA ALA A 77 -30.93 -2.13 9.02
C ALA A 77 -29.40 -2.00 9.19
N ALA A 78 -28.75 -1.06 8.48
CA ALA A 78 -27.32 -0.81 8.63
C ALA A 78 -26.93 -0.37 10.04
N ARG A 79 -27.72 0.51 10.69
CA ARG A 79 -27.47 0.91 12.09
C ARG A 79 -27.63 -0.24 13.08
N ARG A 80 -28.53 -1.19 12.81
CA ARG A 80 -28.69 -2.40 13.64
C ARG A 80 -27.50 -3.33 13.46
N THR A 81 -27.10 -3.61 12.23
CA THR A 81 -25.90 -4.41 11.94
C THR A 81 -24.66 -3.76 12.54
N GLN A 82 -24.54 -2.42 12.47
CA GLN A 82 -23.46 -1.69 13.14
C GLN A 82 -23.50 -1.87 14.66
N GLY A 83 -24.66 -1.72 15.30
CA GLY A 83 -24.79 -1.93 16.74
C GLY A 83 -24.52 -3.38 17.16
N GLU A 84 -24.93 -4.36 16.35
CA GLU A 84 -24.61 -5.78 16.57
C GLU A 84 -23.11 -6.03 16.44
N LEU A 85 -22.45 -5.48 15.41
CA LEU A 85 -20.99 -5.59 15.24
C LEU A 85 -20.23 -4.90 16.38
N GLU A 86 -20.68 -3.74 16.85
CA GLU A 86 -20.12 -3.04 18.01
C GLU A 86 -20.27 -3.88 19.29
N TYR A 87 -21.42 -4.54 19.47
CA TYR A 87 -21.66 -5.47 20.57
C TYR A 87 -20.73 -6.68 20.50
N TYR A 88 -20.62 -7.35 19.35
CA TYR A 88 -19.71 -8.49 19.16
C TYR A 88 -18.25 -8.10 19.33
N ARG A 89 -17.85 -6.91 18.85
CA ARG A 89 -16.51 -6.36 19.05
C ARG A 89 -16.22 -6.13 20.53
N GLY A 90 -17.15 -5.50 21.25
CA GLY A 90 -17.05 -5.30 22.70
C GLY A 90 -16.94 -6.61 23.46
N LEU A 91 -17.76 -7.60 23.11
CA LEU A 91 -17.73 -8.93 23.71
C LEU A 91 -16.40 -9.65 23.46
N LEU A 92 -15.85 -9.56 22.25
CA LEU A 92 -14.54 -10.14 21.91
C LEU A 92 -13.41 -9.46 22.70
N TYR A 93 -13.46 -8.13 22.86
CA TYR A 93 -12.51 -7.39 23.69
C TYR A 93 -12.61 -7.82 25.16
N SER A 94 -13.82 -7.91 25.72
CA SER A 94 -14.01 -8.37 27.10
C SER A 94 -13.56 -9.82 27.30
N LEU A 95 -13.78 -10.69 26.30
CA LEU A 95 -13.30 -12.07 26.33
C LEU A 95 -11.77 -12.13 26.35
N LEU A 96 -11.10 -11.36 25.48
CA LEU A 96 -9.64 -11.26 25.44
C LEU A 96 -9.07 -10.70 26.73
N GLU A 97 -9.67 -9.64 27.29
CA GLU A 97 -9.23 -9.07 28.56
C GLU A 97 -9.40 -10.07 29.70
N THR A 98 -10.54 -10.75 29.77
CA THR A 98 -10.80 -11.79 30.79
C THR A 98 -9.78 -12.92 30.70
N LEU A 99 -9.46 -13.41 29.49
CA LEU A 99 -8.43 -14.43 29.29
C LEU A 99 -7.02 -13.95 29.67
N ARG A 100 -6.75 -12.65 29.59
CA ARG A 100 -5.45 -12.04 29.90
C ARG A 100 -5.26 -11.70 31.38
N SER A 101 -6.33 -11.30 32.07
CA SER A 101 -6.26 -10.78 33.44
C SER A 101 -6.80 -11.72 34.52
N SER A 102 -7.47 -12.81 34.15
CA SER A 102 -8.03 -13.77 35.11
C SER A 102 -7.00 -14.76 35.64
N ASP A 103 -7.30 -15.33 36.79
CA ASP A 103 -6.59 -16.47 37.37
C ASP A 103 -6.67 -17.73 36.47
N GLU A 104 -5.64 -18.57 36.57
CA GLU A 104 -5.39 -19.71 35.68
C GLU A 104 -6.57 -20.71 35.66
N GLU A 105 -7.26 -20.87 36.78
CA GLU A 105 -8.43 -21.74 36.90
C GLU A 105 -9.67 -21.19 36.16
N LYS A 106 -9.88 -19.87 36.19
CA LYS A 106 -10.99 -19.22 35.43
C LYS A 106 -10.70 -19.20 33.93
N ALA A 107 -9.44 -18.95 33.53
CA ALA A 107 -9.04 -19.07 32.13
C ALA A 107 -9.27 -20.49 31.59
N ARG A 108 -8.98 -21.51 32.41
CA ARG A 108 -9.23 -22.92 32.09
C ARG A 108 -10.72 -23.24 31.95
N GLN A 109 -11.57 -22.78 32.88
CA GLN A 109 -13.02 -22.95 32.81
C GLN A 109 -13.64 -22.26 31.58
N MET A 110 -13.13 -21.08 31.22
CA MET A 110 -13.54 -20.36 30.02
C MET A 110 -13.14 -21.12 28.74
N LEU A 111 -11.91 -21.64 28.69
CA LEU A 111 -11.45 -22.49 27.59
C LEU A 111 -12.27 -23.78 27.46
N GLU A 112 -12.65 -24.41 28.57
CA GLU A 112 -13.53 -25.59 28.56
C GLU A 112 -14.93 -25.27 28.01
N LYS A 113 -15.52 -24.13 28.40
CA LYS A 113 -16.82 -23.70 27.85
C LYS A 113 -16.76 -23.38 26.37
N ILE A 114 -15.68 -22.74 25.90
CA ILE A 114 -15.46 -22.47 24.47
C ILE A 114 -15.32 -23.79 23.71
N ARG A 115 -14.50 -24.72 24.21
CA ARG A 115 -14.32 -26.06 23.62
C ARG A 115 -15.61 -26.91 23.67
N GLY A 116 -16.51 -26.62 24.61
CA GLY A 116 -17.82 -27.25 24.76
C GLY A 116 -18.92 -26.72 23.84
N ASN A 117 -18.63 -25.79 22.92
CA ASN A 117 -19.63 -25.12 22.07
C ASN A 117 -20.77 -24.44 22.86
N ALA A 118 -20.44 -23.75 23.95
CA ALA A 118 -21.43 -22.99 24.72
C ALA A 118 -22.11 -21.90 23.87
N GLN A 119 -23.38 -21.61 24.14
CA GLN A 119 -24.06 -20.50 23.45
C GLN A 119 -23.46 -19.17 23.90
N LEU A 120 -23.50 -18.16 23.03
CA LEU A 120 -22.85 -16.88 23.27
C LEU A 120 -23.30 -16.20 24.58
N ASN A 121 -24.57 -16.36 24.98
CA ASN A 121 -25.11 -15.84 26.23
C ASN A 121 -24.49 -16.50 27.48
N ASP A 122 -24.06 -17.77 27.36
CA ASP A 122 -23.38 -18.51 28.43
C ASP A 122 -21.92 -18.08 28.59
N LEU A 123 -21.34 -17.47 27.55
CA LEU A 123 -20.00 -16.85 27.60
C LEU A 123 -20.07 -15.44 28.19
N VAL A 124 -21.11 -14.66 27.84
CA VAL A 124 -21.36 -13.31 28.39
C VAL A 124 -21.55 -13.37 29.91
N THR A 125 -22.31 -14.32 30.42
CA THR A 125 -22.55 -14.48 31.87
C THR A 125 -21.28 -14.78 32.67
N VAL A 126 -20.29 -15.47 32.08
CA VAL A 126 -18.99 -15.72 32.72
C VAL A 126 -18.12 -14.46 32.70
N ILE A 127 -18.21 -13.66 31.63
CA ILE A 127 -17.52 -12.39 31.50
C ILE A 127 -18.11 -11.37 32.49
N ASP A 128 -19.43 -11.27 32.65
CA ASP A 128 -20.08 -10.31 33.54
C ASP A 128 -19.95 -10.65 35.03
N ALA A 129 -19.89 -11.93 35.39
CA ALA A 129 -19.66 -12.37 36.78
C ALA A 129 -18.32 -11.88 37.34
N SER A 130 -17.34 -11.58 36.48
CA SER A 130 -16.03 -11.06 36.86
C SER A 130 -16.04 -9.63 37.42
N VAL A 131 -17.12 -8.85 37.18
CA VAL A 131 -17.21 -7.44 37.60
C VAL A 131 -17.77 -7.31 39.03
N THR A 132 -18.55 -8.27 39.50
CA THR A 132 -19.25 -8.22 40.80
C THR A 132 -18.41 -8.73 41.99
N ASP A 133 -17.40 -9.57 41.77
CA ASP A 133 -16.63 -10.22 42.83
C ASP A 133 -15.61 -9.30 43.55
N PHE A 134 -15.42 -8.06 43.09
CA PHE A 134 -14.51 -7.10 43.73
C PHE A 134 -15.14 -6.24 44.83
N SER A 135 -16.45 -6.37 45.11
CA SER A 135 -17.16 -5.39 45.97
C SER A 135 -17.62 -5.88 47.35
N ASP A 136 -17.48 -7.16 47.70
CA ASP A 136 -18.19 -7.71 48.88
C ASP A 136 -17.32 -8.33 50.00
N ALA A 137 -16.06 -7.90 50.13
CA ALA A 137 -15.20 -8.30 51.25
C ALA A 137 -14.56 -7.10 51.97
N SER A 138 -15.38 -6.23 52.57
CA SER A 138 -15.04 -5.50 53.80
C SER A 138 -16.21 -4.61 54.27
N SER A 139 -17.13 -5.20 55.03
CA SER A 139 -18.04 -4.44 55.89
C SER A 139 -17.60 -4.58 57.34
N GLU A 140 -17.61 -3.44 58.05
CA GLU A 140 -17.71 -3.22 59.49
C GLU A 140 -16.49 -2.61 60.20
N HIS A 141 -16.40 -1.27 60.19
CA HIS A 141 -16.49 -0.48 61.43
C HIS A 141 -16.70 1.02 61.14
N SER A 142 -17.85 1.53 61.60
CA SER A 142 -18.29 2.91 61.51
C SER A 142 -17.54 3.85 62.46
N LYS A 143 -17.20 5.07 62.01
CA LYS A 143 -17.39 6.35 62.75
C LYS A 143 -17.13 7.62 61.90
N SER A 144 -18.23 8.33 61.63
CA SER A 144 -18.46 9.79 61.60
C SER A 144 -17.45 10.83 61.01
N VAL A 145 -17.94 11.49 59.95
CA VAL A 145 -18.07 12.95 59.69
C VAL A 145 -16.83 13.84 59.44
N GLY A 146 -16.80 14.45 58.23
CA GLY A 146 -16.20 15.76 57.92
C GLY A 146 -15.65 15.88 56.49
N PRO A 147 -16.04 16.86 55.65
CA PRO A 147 -15.70 16.89 54.22
C PRO A 147 -14.40 17.67 53.97
N ALA A 148 -13.45 17.06 53.27
CA ALA A 148 -12.33 17.77 52.68
C ALA A 148 -11.95 17.12 51.34
N GLU A 149 -11.61 17.98 50.40
CA GLU A 149 -11.35 17.74 48.99
C GLU A 149 -10.22 16.72 48.76
N ASP A 150 -10.50 15.67 48.00
CA ASP A 150 -9.52 14.66 47.62
C ASP A 150 -9.13 14.75 46.14
N ILE A 151 -7.82 14.92 45.98
CA ILE A 151 -6.99 14.73 44.79
C ILE A 151 -7.12 13.27 44.32
N PRO A 152 -7.33 12.95 43.03
CA PRO A 152 -7.27 11.57 42.58
C PRO A 152 -5.82 11.09 42.58
N SER A 153 -5.47 10.26 43.57
CA SER A 153 -4.26 9.45 43.59
C SER A 153 -4.24 8.52 42.38
N GLN A 154 -3.21 8.67 41.54
CA GLN A 154 -2.88 7.73 40.47
C GLN A 154 -2.50 6.39 41.11
N HIS A 155 -3.40 5.40 41.03
CA HIS A 155 -2.99 4.00 41.14
C HIS A 155 -2.29 3.62 39.84
N GLU A 156 -0.97 3.49 39.92
CA GLU A 156 -0.13 2.87 38.89
C GLU A 156 -0.70 1.49 38.55
N ARG A 157 -1.36 1.38 37.40
CA ARG A 157 -1.59 0.10 36.75
C ARG A 157 -0.23 -0.45 36.32
N PRO A 158 0.06 -1.75 36.51
CA PRO A 158 1.26 -2.33 35.93
C PRO A 158 1.16 -2.15 34.42
N VAL A 159 2.12 -1.44 33.83
CA VAL A 159 2.24 -1.28 32.38
C VAL A 159 2.68 -2.63 31.81
N VAL A 160 1.71 -3.51 31.59
CA VAL A 160 1.89 -4.66 30.71
C VAL A 160 1.86 -4.11 29.29
N ASP A 161 3.02 -4.22 28.66
CA ASP A 161 3.39 -3.72 27.34
C ASP A 161 2.25 -3.74 26.31
N ALA A 162 1.96 -2.57 25.73
CA ALA A 162 0.94 -2.38 24.70
C ALA A 162 1.25 -3.18 23.43
N HIS A 163 2.52 -3.56 23.21
CA HIS A 163 2.99 -4.25 22.01
C HIS A 163 2.73 -5.77 22.05
N LEU A 164 2.48 -6.36 23.22
CA LEU A 164 2.00 -7.74 23.38
C LEU A 164 0.48 -7.88 23.17
N ARG A 165 -0.20 -6.83 22.69
CA ARG A 165 -1.62 -6.88 22.35
C ARG A 165 -1.76 -7.20 20.86
N ILE A 166 -2.06 -8.47 20.54
CA ILE A 166 -2.67 -8.80 19.25
C ILE A 166 -3.98 -8.00 19.18
N THR A 167 -4.04 -7.01 18.30
CA THR A 167 -5.25 -6.20 18.16
C THR A 167 -6.33 -7.02 17.46
N VAL A 168 -7.60 -6.73 17.72
CA VAL A 168 -8.72 -7.45 17.09
C VAL A 168 -8.63 -7.36 15.56
N GLU A 169 -8.12 -6.24 15.02
CA GLU A 169 -7.91 -6.10 13.58
C GLU A 169 -6.88 -7.12 13.05
N LYS A 170 -5.85 -7.47 13.82
CA LYS A 170 -4.85 -8.50 13.46
C LYS A 170 -5.45 -9.92 13.45
N LEU A 171 -6.44 -10.21 14.30
CA LEU A 171 -7.12 -11.51 14.35
C LEU A 171 -8.09 -11.71 13.18
N CYS A 172 -8.58 -10.62 12.57
CA CYS A 172 -9.55 -10.66 11.49
C CYS A 172 -8.92 -10.70 10.09
N ASP A 173 -7.61 -10.41 9.95
CA ASP A 173 -6.93 -10.38 8.66
C ASP A 173 -6.36 -11.74 8.25
N SER A 174 -7.07 -12.47 7.39
CA SER A 174 -6.57 -13.70 6.77
C SER A 174 -5.53 -13.39 5.69
N PRO A 175 -4.28 -13.93 5.78
CA PRO A 175 -3.29 -13.89 4.70
C PRO A 175 -3.86 -14.34 3.35
N LEU A 176 -3.39 -13.70 2.27
CA LEU A 176 -3.79 -14.03 0.90
C LEU A 176 -3.22 -15.37 0.44
N PHE A 177 -2.00 -15.69 0.87
CA PHE A 177 -1.33 -16.94 0.58
C PHE A 177 -1.06 -17.68 1.88
N GLN A 178 -1.54 -18.93 1.96
CA GLN A 178 -1.35 -19.80 3.11
C GLN A 178 -0.19 -20.75 2.81
N VAL A 179 0.92 -20.56 3.51
CA VAL A 179 2.16 -21.30 3.29
C VAL A 179 2.79 -21.70 4.63
N PRO A 180 3.49 -22.83 4.68
CA PRO A 180 4.10 -23.29 5.92
C PRO A 180 5.35 -22.46 6.27
N SER A 181 5.68 -22.36 7.55
CA SER A 181 6.96 -21.81 8.04
C SER A 181 8.11 -22.80 7.87
N GLY A 182 7.86 -24.08 8.15
CA GLY A 182 8.83 -25.18 8.01
C GLY A 182 8.70 -25.92 6.68
N PRO A 183 9.81 -26.28 6.02
CA PRO A 183 11.20 -26.24 6.49
C PRO A 183 11.97 -24.94 6.16
N TRP A 184 11.26 -23.87 5.81
CA TRP A 184 11.84 -22.73 5.10
C TRP A 184 12.61 -21.75 5.98
N THR A 185 12.20 -21.56 7.23
CA THR A 185 12.90 -20.65 8.15
C THR A 185 13.10 -21.29 9.51
N ALA A 186 14.28 -21.04 10.10
CA ALA A 186 14.59 -21.40 11.48
C ALA A 186 14.24 -20.27 12.47
N VAL A 187 13.89 -19.08 11.97
CA VAL A 187 13.58 -17.89 12.78
C VAL A 187 12.29 -18.07 13.58
N THR A 188 11.26 -18.62 12.92
CA THR A 188 9.92 -18.76 13.51
C THR A 188 9.29 -20.08 13.08
N LYS A 189 8.42 -20.60 13.93
CA LYS A 189 7.58 -21.79 13.66
C LYS A 189 6.11 -21.44 13.42
N ASP A 190 5.80 -20.15 13.37
CA ASP A 190 4.44 -19.68 13.15
C ASP A 190 4.16 -19.56 11.64
N ASP A 191 3.28 -20.42 11.16
CA ASP A 191 2.83 -20.43 9.76
C ASP A 191 2.06 -19.15 9.40
N HIS A 192 1.40 -18.52 10.38
CA HIS A 192 0.61 -17.31 10.16
C HIS A 192 1.51 -16.12 9.84
N ILE A 193 2.58 -15.88 10.62
CA ILE A 193 3.51 -14.78 10.33
C ILE A 193 4.20 -14.97 8.96
N VAL A 194 4.58 -16.20 8.60
CA VAL A 194 5.18 -16.48 7.30
C VAL A 194 4.17 -16.24 6.17
N SER A 195 2.93 -16.72 6.32
CA SER A 195 1.84 -16.47 5.37
C SER A 195 1.53 -14.98 5.22
N HIS A 196 1.52 -14.24 6.32
CA HIS A 196 1.32 -12.78 6.35
C HIS A 196 2.42 -12.05 5.56
N LEU A 197 3.69 -12.38 5.80
CA LEU A 197 4.82 -11.76 5.13
C LEU A 197 4.88 -12.10 3.64
N ILE A 198 4.65 -13.36 3.27
CA ILE A 198 4.55 -13.75 1.85
C ILE A 198 3.41 -13.00 1.16
N SER A 199 2.27 -12.81 1.83
CA SER A 199 1.16 -12.00 1.33
C SER A 199 1.55 -10.54 1.13
N LEU A 200 2.22 -9.92 2.10
CA LEU A 200 2.71 -8.54 1.98
C LEU A 200 3.68 -8.35 0.81
N TYR A 201 4.63 -9.27 0.64
CA TYR A 201 5.59 -9.21 -0.47
C TYR A 201 4.90 -9.24 -1.84
N PHE A 202 3.98 -10.19 -2.03
CA PHE A 202 3.26 -10.35 -3.29
C PHE A 202 2.19 -9.26 -3.52
N THR A 203 1.78 -8.54 -2.48
CA THR A 203 0.86 -7.39 -2.61
C THR A 203 1.59 -6.09 -2.94
N TRP A 204 2.69 -5.74 -2.24
CA TRP A 204 3.25 -4.38 -2.29
C TRP A 204 4.61 -4.24 -2.94
N ASP A 205 5.42 -5.32 -3.02
CA ASP A 205 6.79 -5.22 -3.52
C ASP A 205 6.94 -5.92 -4.88
N HIS A 206 6.53 -7.18 -4.95
CA HIS A 206 6.64 -8.00 -6.15
C HIS A 206 5.97 -7.37 -7.39
N PRO A 207 4.75 -6.80 -7.32
CA PRO A 207 4.08 -6.27 -8.50
C PRO A 207 4.80 -5.08 -9.15
N LEU A 208 5.57 -4.31 -8.37
CA LEU A 208 6.32 -3.15 -8.87
C LEU A 208 7.65 -3.55 -9.51
N LEU A 209 8.29 -4.62 -9.03
CA LEU A 209 9.55 -5.10 -9.60
C LEU A 209 9.76 -6.60 -9.34
N GLN A 210 9.45 -7.39 -10.37
CA GLN A 210 9.52 -8.84 -10.37
C GLN A 210 10.97 -9.31 -10.56
N VAL A 211 11.43 -10.17 -9.65
CA VAL A 211 12.71 -10.89 -9.77
C VAL A 211 12.54 -12.41 -9.82
N LEU A 212 11.33 -12.91 -9.63
CA LEU A 212 10.98 -14.33 -9.59
C LEU A 212 9.58 -14.56 -10.19
N ASP A 213 9.20 -15.81 -10.44
CA ASP A 213 7.87 -16.18 -10.91
C ASP A 213 6.98 -16.54 -9.71
N GLN A 214 5.90 -15.78 -9.49
CA GLN A 214 5.03 -15.92 -8.30
C GLN A 214 4.37 -17.30 -8.21
N GLU A 215 3.78 -17.80 -9.30
CA GLU A 215 3.07 -19.08 -9.31
C GLU A 215 4.05 -20.23 -9.08
N MET A 216 5.19 -20.22 -9.76
CA MET A 216 6.25 -21.21 -9.56
C MET A 216 6.75 -21.24 -8.12
N PHE A 217 7.03 -20.07 -7.53
CA PHE A 217 7.54 -20.00 -6.16
C PHE A 217 6.52 -20.53 -5.15
N LEU A 218 5.26 -20.08 -5.22
CA LEU A 218 4.21 -20.48 -4.27
C LEU A 218 3.88 -21.97 -4.36
N GLU A 219 3.88 -22.54 -5.57
CA GLU A 219 3.69 -23.98 -5.78
C GLU A 219 4.78 -24.79 -5.06
N HIS A 220 6.06 -24.45 -5.27
CA HIS A 220 7.17 -25.17 -4.65
C HIS A 220 7.30 -24.90 -3.14
N MET A 221 6.96 -23.70 -2.67
CA MET A 221 6.94 -23.42 -1.23
C MET A 221 5.93 -24.31 -0.49
N SER A 222 4.84 -24.69 -1.16
CA SER A 222 3.78 -25.52 -0.59
C SER A 222 4.17 -27.02 -0.51
N THR A 223 5.11 -27.50 -1.34
CA THR A 223 5.54 -28.91 -1.33
C THR A 223 6.40 -29.26 -0.12
N LYS A 224 6.97 -28.25 0.56
CA LYS A 224 7.96 -28.43 1.65
C LYS A 224 9.25 -29.11 1.21
N GLU A 225 9.54 -29.13 -0.09
CA GLU A 225 10.74 -29.73 -0.67
C GLU A 225 11.63 -28.64 -1.29
N THR A 226 12.91 -28.63 -0.93
CA THR A 226 13.86 -27.66 -1.49
C THR A 226 14.14 -27.96 -2.96
N ASP A 227 13.93 -26.97 -3.83
CA ASP A 227 14.36 -26.99 -5.22
C ASP A 227 15.27 -25.77 -5.49
N PRO A 228 16.56 -25.98 -5.81
CA PRO A 228 17.50 -24.88 -6.09
C PRO A 228 17.09 -24.01 -7.29
N ASN A 229 16.15 -24.44 -8.11
CA ASN A 229 15.63 -23.66 -9.22
C ASN A 229 14.37 -22.86 -8.88
N CYS A 230 13.69 -23.15 -7.77
CA CYS A 230 12.34 -22.61 -7.52
C CYS A 230 12.16 -22.04 -6.11
N CYS A 231 12.51 -22.81 -5.08
CA CYS A 231 12.26 -22.43 -3.68
C CYS A 231 13.30 -23.05 -2.75
N THR A 232 14.01 -22.20 -2.00
CA THR A 232 15.01 -22.59 -1.00
C THR A 232 14.81 -21.79 0.27
N SER A 233 15.29 -22.29 1.41
CA SER A 233 15.26 -21.54 2.68
C SER A 233 15.95 -20.18 2.55
N LEU A 234 17.03 -20.10 1.78
CA LEU A 234 17.72 -18.84 1.50
C LEU A 234 16.76 -17.84 0.82
N LEU A 235 16.11 -18.23 -0.27
CA LEU A 235 15.16 -17.38 -0.98
C LEU A 235 13.97 -16.97 -0.10
N VAL A 236 13.41 -17.90 0.67
CA VAL A 236 12.29 -17.60 1.56
C VAL A 236 12.71 -16.56 2.61
N ASN A 237 13.84 -16.73 3.31
CA ASN A 237 14.28 -15.76 4.31
C ASN A 237 14.60 -14.38 3.69
N SER A 238 15.13 -14.33 2.46
CA SER A 238 15.31 -13.06 1.74
C SER A 238 13.98 -12.36 1.44
N ILE A 239 12.94 -13.11 1.06
CA ILE A 239 11.59 -12.56 0.85
C ILE A 239 11.01 -12.07 2.18
N LEU A 240 11.12 -12.86 3.25
CA LEU A 240 10.60 -12.49 4.58
C LEU A 240 11.27 -11.21 5.12
N ALA A 241 12.58 -11.04 4.90
CA ALA A 241 13.30 -9.82 5.27
C ALA A 241 12.75 -8.59 4.54
N VAL A 242 12.56 -8.67 3.21
CA VAL A 242 11.97 -7.57 2.41
C VAL A 242 10.52 -7.30 2.82
N ALA A 243 9.71 -8.35 2.99
CA ALA A 243 8.31 -8.26 3.37
C ALA A 243 8.09 -7.60 4.73
N SER A 244 9.01 -7.83 5.67
CA SER A 244 8.91 -7.35 7.06
C SER A 244 8.71 -5.84 7.13
N ILE A 245 9.24 -5.08 6.16
CA ILE A 245 9.11 -3.62 6.05
C ILE A 245 7.67 -3.15 5.90
N TYR A 246 6.79 -4.00 5.38
CA TYR A 246 5.37 -3.69 5.17
C TYR A 246 4.49 -4.13 6.35
N SER A 247 5.07 -4.73 7.38
CA SER A 247 4.36 -5.24 8.56
C SER A 247 4.61 -4.39 9.81
N ASP A 248 3.58 -4.27 10.64
CA ASP A 248 3.64 -3.68 11.98
C ASP A 248 3.44 -4.76 13.06
N PHE A 249 3.74 -6.03 12.74
CA PHE A 249 3.67 -7.14 13.68
C PHE A 249 4.90 -7.12 14.61
N PRO A 250 4.75 -7.25 15.94
CA PRO A 250 5.89 -7.32 16.86
C PRO A 250 6.93 -8.36 16.46
N GLU A 251 6.49 -9.47 15.89
CA GLU A 251 7.31 -10.61 15.47
C GLU A 251 8.29 -10.27 14.35
N VAL A 252 8.09 -9.17 13.61
CA VAL A 252 9.03 -8.75 12.55
C VAL A 252 10.21 -7.93 13.07
N PHE A 253 10.21 -7.53 14.33
CA PHE A 253 11.32 -6.79 14.93
C PHE A 253 12.31 -7.77 15.56
N ALA A 254 13.58 -7.74 15.13
CA ALA A 254 14.63 -8.58 15.72
C ALA A 254 14.97 -8.17 17.15
N ILE A 255 14.80 -6.90 17.46
CA ILE A 255 14.94 -6.33 18.79
C ILE A 255 13.59 -5.65 19.10
N PRO A 256 12.86 -6.11 20.14
CA PRO A 256 11.61 -5.46 20.55
C PRO A 256 11.80 -3.95 20.72
N ASP A 257 10.79 -3.18 20.28
CA ASP A 257 10.74 -1.70 20.33
C ASP A 257 11.80 -0.94 19.52
N ASP A 258 12.70 -1.62 18.82
CA ASP A 258 13.61 -0.99 17.87
C ASP A 258 13.02 -1.05 16.46
N GLU A 259 12.43 0.06 16.01
CA GLU A 259 11.90 0.22 14.64
C GLU A 259 12.95 -0.12 13.56
N THR A 260 14.22 0.08 13.87
CA THR A 260 15.29 -0.21 12.94
C THR A 260 15.53 -1.72 12.84
N SER A 261 15.27 -2.53 13.86
CA SER A 261 15.52 -3.99 13.81
C SER A 261 14.58 -4.80 12.91
N ARG A 262 13.61 -4.14 12.25
CA ARG A 262 12.58 -4.74 11.41
C ARG A 262 13.19 -5.61 10.28
N GLY A 263 12.85 -6.89 10.27
CA GLY A 263 13.28 -7.89 9.29
C GLY A 263 14.74 -8.35 9.41
N GLU A 264 15.52 -7.82 10.37
CA GLU A 264 16.97 -8.08 10.43
C GLU A 264 17.30 -9.53 10.77
N HIS A 265 16.49 -10.20 11.59
CA HIS A 265 16.70 -11.61 11.93
C HIS A 265 16.46 -12.56 10.72
N PHE A 266 15.52 -12.22 9.83
CA PHE A 266 15.31 -12.97 8.59
C PHE A 266 16.46 -12.72 7.62
N TYR A 267 16.94 -11.47 7.53
CA TYR A 267 18.12 -11.14 6.74
C TYR A 267 19.38 -11.87 7.25
N ALA A 268 19.58 -11.91 8.58
CA ALA A 268 20.72 -12.60 9.18
C ALA A 268 20.69 -14.11 8.89
N GLU A 269 19.50 -14.74 8.91
CA GLU A 269 19.36 -16.14 8.52
C GLU A 269 19.62 -16.34 7.01
N ALA A 270 19.15 -15.43 6.15
CA ALA A 270 19.49 -15.44 4.73
C ALA A 270 21.00 -15.29 4.50
N GLU A 271 21.67 -14.40 5.23
CA GLU A 271 23.12 -14.22 5.12
C GLU A 271 23.90 -15.47 5.58
N ARG A 272 23.48 -16.09 6.68
CA ARG A 272 24.04 -17.36 7.15
C ARG A 272 23.90 -18.47 6.11
N LEU A 273 22.71 -18.59 5.50
CA LEU A 273 22.43 -19.56 4.44
C LEU A 273 23.22 -19.26 3.16
N TRP A 274 23.38 -17.98 2.80
CA TRP A 274 24.15 -17.58 1.64
C TRP A 274 25.64 -17.91 1.80
N ASN A 275 26.20 -17.67 2.98
CA ASN A 275 27.58 -18.06 3.28
C ASN A 275 27.80 -19.57 3.16
N ALA A 276 26.82 -20.38 3.55
CA ALA A 276 26.89 -21.84 3.40
C ALA A 276 26.77 -22.33 1.94
N GLU A 277 26.27 -21.51 1.02
CA GLU A 277 26.19 -21.83 -0.40
C GLU A 277 27.52 -21.63 -1.15
N GLU A 278 28.51 -20.98 -0.53
CA GLU A 278 29.86 -20.77 -1.07
C GLU A 278 29.88 -20.21 -2.51
N GLY A 279 28.93 -19.30 -2.82
CA GLY A 279 28.84 -18.67 -4.14
C GLY A 279 28.25 -19.55 -5.25
N ARG A 280 27.59 -20.67 -4.92
CA ARG A 280 26.94 -21.55 -5.89
C ARG A 280 25.86 -20.81 -6.69
N ALA A 281 25.98 -20.85 -8.01
CA ALA A 281 24.98 -20.27 -8.91
C ALA A 281 23.78 -21.22 -9.08
N SER A 282 22.61 -20.79 -8.62
CA SER A 282 21.30 -21.39 -8.87
C SER A 282 20.27 -20.28 -9.07
N LEU A 283 19.13 -20.56 -9.71
CA LEU A 283 18.09 -19.54 -9.90
C LEU A 283 17.61 -18.99 -8.55
N ALA A 284 17.35 -19.86 -7.57
CA ALA A 284 16.90 -19.42 -6.25
C ALA A 284 17.96 -18.57 -5.51
N ASN A 285 19.25 -18.92 -5.61
CA ASN A 285 20.31 -18.14 -4.96
C ASN A 285 20.46 -16.76 -5.62
N ILE A 286 20.39 -16.68 -6.95
CA ILE A 286 20.45 -15.40 -7.68
C ILE A 286 19.30 -14.50 -7.26
N GLN A 287 18.08 -15.03 -7.20
CA GLN A 287 16.89 -14.31 -6.74
C GLN A 287 17.03 -13.87 -5.28
N ALA A 288 17.56 -14.74 -4.41
CA ALA A 288 17.73 -14.44 -3.00
C ALA A 288 18.75 -13.32 -2.76
N VAL A 289 19.90 -13.35 -3.44
CA VAL A 289 20.94 -12.30 -3.34
C VAL A 289 20.40 -10.97 -3.89
N ALA A 290 19.58 -10.99 -4.94
CA ALA A 290 18.91 -9.78 -5.45
C ALA A 290 17.94 -9.18 -4.42
N LEU A 291 17.18 -10.01 -3.69
CA LEU A 291 16.27 -9.55 -2.64
C LEU A 291 17.01 -9.11 -1.37
N MET A 292 18.13 -9.75 -1.03
CA MET A 292 19.01 -9.27 0.05
C MET A 292 19.60 -7.89 -0.28
N SER A 293 20.04 -7.67 -1.53
CA SER A 293 20.44 -6.34 -2.01
C SER A 293 19.30 -5.32 -1.87
N ARG A 294 18.05 -5.70 -2.19
CA ARG A 294 16.86 -4.86 -2.01
C ARG A 294 16.61 -4.53 -0.54
N PHE A 295 16.69 -5.51 0.35
CA PHE A 295 16.58 -5.26 1.80
C PHE A 295 17.62 -4.25 2.28
N LEU A 296 18.89 -4.43 1.90
CA LEU A 296 19.95 -3.48 2.26
C LEU A 296 19.69 -2.07 1.70
N LYS A 297 19.15 -1.94 0.49
CA LYS A 297 18.75 -0.64 -0.07
C LYS A 297 17.68 0.01 0.80
N PHE A 298 16.70 -0.76 1.25
CA PHE A 298 15.63 -0.26 2.11
C PHE A 298 16.14 0.18 3.48
N ARG A 299 17.23 -0.43 3.97
CA ARG A 299 17.96 -0.04 5.18
C ARG A 299 18.90 1.16 4.99
N GLY A 300 19.02 1.70 3.76
CA GLY A 300 19.95 2.81 3.45
C GLY A 300 21.42 2.39 3.36
N LYS A 301 21.72 1.08 3.32
CA LYS A 301 23.08 0.54 3.16
C LYS A 301 23.46 0.47 1.67
N ASP A 302 23.51 1.62 1.02
CA ASP A 302 23.57 1.75 -0.44
C ASP A 302 24.80 1.06 -1.08
N ASP A 303 25.99 1.23 -0.50
CA ASP A 303 27.20 0.61 -1.05
C ASP A 303 27.20 -0.91 -0.92
N LEU A 304 26.72 -1.44 0.21
CA LEU A 304 26.60 -2.88 0.42
C LEU A 304 25.51 -3.48 -0.48
N SER A 305 24.38 -2.80 -0.59
CA SER A 305 23.31 -3.14 -1.53
C SER A 305 23.83 -3.24 -2.96
N TRP A 306 24.64 -2.27 -3.39
CA TRP A 306 25.26 -2.25 -4.71
C TRP A 306 26.23 -3.42 -4.94
N LEU A 307 27.08 -3.73 -3.95
CA LEU A 307 28.00 -4.87 -4.03
C LEU A 307 27.24 -6.19 -4.18
N MET A 308 26.18 -6.38 -3.38
CA MET A 308 25.33 -7.57 -3.47
C MET A 308 24.61 -7.67 -4.81
N LEU A 309 24.13 -6.56 -5.37
CA LEU A 309 23.51 -6.58 -6.69
C LEU A 309 24.51 -7.02 -7.77
N ARG A 310 25.75 -6.50 -7.72
CA ARG A 310 26.80 -6.92 -8.65
C ARG A 310 27.10 -8.41 -8.53
N GLN A 311 27.08 -8.96 -7.31
CA GLN A 311 27.22 -10.40 -7.08
C GLN A 311 26.07 -11.18 -7.73
N ALA A 312 24.81 -10.76 -7.55
CA ALA A 312 23.66 -11.40 -8.20
C ALA A 312 23.75 -11.35 -9.74
N VAL A 313 24.17 -10.20 -10.30
CA VAL A 313 24.39 -10.04 -11.74
C VAL A 313 25.48 -10.97 -12.25
N GLN A 314 26.61 -11.07 -11.54
CA GLN A 314 27.71 -11.97 -11.91
C GLN A 314 27.24 -13.43 -11.89
N LEU A 315 26.56 -13.86 -10.83
CA LEU A 315 26.00 -15.20 -10.73
C LEU A 315 25.00 -15.49 -11.87
N ALA A 316 24.18 -14.52 -12.27
CA ALA A 316 23.23 -14.67 -13.37
C ALA A 316 23.91 -14.73 -14.76
N GLN A 317 24.97 -13.97 -14.97
CA GLN A 317 25.81 -14.08 -16.18
C GLN A 317 26.48 -15.44 -16.25
N ASP A 318 27.06 -15.89 -15.13
CA ASP A 318 27.62 -17.22 -15.01
C ASP A 318 26.54 -18.28 -15.18
N PHE A 319 25.32 -18.09 -14.70
CA PHE A 319 24.23 -19.05 -14.92
C PHE A 319 23.76 -19.11 -16.39
N GLY A 320 24.17 -18.14 -17.23
CA GLY A 320 23.83 -18.07 -18.65
C GLY A 320 22.54 -17.32 -18.96
N MET A 321 22.03 -16.52 -18.01
CA MET A 321 20.81 -15.72 -18.19
C MET A 321 21.01 -14.50 -19.12
N PHE A 322 22.27 -14.10 -19.32
CA PHE A 322 22.67 -12.95 -20.15
C PHE A 322 23.46 -13.39 -21.38
N ALA A 323 23.66 -12.50 -22.35
CA ALA A 323 24.26 -12.80 -23.66
C ALA A 323 25.74 -13.31 -23.62
N SER A 324 26.43 -13.24 -22.47
CA SER A 324 27.82 -13.67 -22.32
C SER A 324 28.00 -14.41 -20.99
N PRO A 325 28.79 -15.50 -20.93
CA PRO A 325 29.58 -16.10 -22.02
C PRO A 325 28.82 -17.14 -22.87
N ARG A 326 29.14 -17.21 -24.18
CA ARG A 326 28.47 -18.09 -25.19
C ARG A 326 28.50 -19.59 -24.86
N THR A 327 29.44 -20.05 -24.03
CA THR A 327 29.62 -21.48 -23.72
C THR A 327 28.53 -22.06 -22.83
N ARG A 328 27.94 -21.28 -21.93
CA ARG A 328 26.86 -21.72 -21.04
C ARG A 328 25.44 -21.61 -21.65
N HIS A 329 25.29 -20.90 -22.77
CA HIS A 329 24.04 -20.87 -23.55
C HIS A 329 23.59 -22.24 -24.06
N ARG A 330 24.50 -23.22 -24.23
CA ARG A 330 24.10 -24.60 -24.59
C ARG A 330 23.36 -25.33 -23.47
N GLN A 331 23.50 -24.91 -22.22
CA GLN A 331 22.74 -25.45 -21.10
C GLN A 331 21.35 -24.82 -21.03
N TRP A 332 21.24 -23.52 -21.38
CA TRP A 332 19.97 -22.80 -21.48
C TRP A 332 18.98 -23.51 -22.41
N GLU A 333 19.42 -23.91 -23.61
CA GLU A 333 18.58 -24.62 -24.59
C GLU A 333 18.05 -25.98 -24.10
N LYS A 334 18.69 -26.58 -23.08
CA LYS A 334 18.26 -27.84 -22.47
C LYS A 334 17.29 -27.65 -21.30
N MET A 335 17.12 -26.42 -20.80
CA MET A 335 16.21 -26.12 -19.70
C MET A 335 14.74 -26.20 -20.17
N SER A 336 13.83 -26.51 -19.23
CA SER A 336 12.40 -26.46 -19.52
C SER A 336 11.95 -25.04 -19.85
N LEU A 337 10.91 -24.89 -20.67
CA LEU A 337 10.36 -23.58 -21.03
C LEU A 337 9.93 -22.77 -19.80
N ARG A 338 9.37 -23.44 -18.78
CA ARG A 338 8.96 -22.82 -17.52
C ARG A 338 10.17 -22.23 -16.78
N LEU A 339 11.29 -22.94 -16.75
CA LEU A 339 12.52 -22.48 -16.10
C LEU A 339 13.22 -21.38 -16.89
N GLN A 340 13.26 -21.48 -18.23
CA GLN A 340 13.75 -20.39 -19.09
C GLN A 340 12.95 -19.10 -18.88
N HIS A 341 11.63 -19.21 -18.74
CA HIS A 341 10.74 -18.09 -18.44
C HIS A 341 11.08 -17.45 -17.09
N ALA A 342 11.20 -18.24 -16.02
CA ALA A 342 11.58 -17.73 -14.70
C ALA A 342 12.97 -17.08 -14.72
N CYS A 343 13.94 -17.65 -15.42
CA CYS A 343 15.25 -17.05 -15.62
C CYS A 343 15.18 -15.72 -16.39
N ALA A 344 14.32 -15.61 -17.40
CA ALA A 344 14.10 -14.37 -18.14
C ALA A 344 13.50 -13.27 -17.25
N ILE A 345 12.53 -13.61 -16.39
CA ILE A 345 11.99 -12.69 -15.38
C ILE A 345 13.13 -12.20 -14.47
N THR A 346 13.91 -13.12 -13.90
CA THR A 346 15.03 -12.78 -13.01
C THR A 346 16.09 -11.91 -13.70
N ALA A 347 16.49 -12.24 -14.94
CA ALA A 347 17.49 -11.50 -15.68
C ALA A 347 17.05 -10.05 -15.95
N TRP A 348 15.79 -9.87 -16.39
CA TRP A 348 15.24 -8.52 -16.60
C TRP A 348 15.00 -7.79 -15.29
N GLY A 349 14.56 -8.47 -14.22
CA GLY A 349 14.46 -7.88 -12.89
C GLY A 349 15.78 -7.34 -12.37
N LEU A 350 16.88 -8.10 -12.55
CA LEU A 350 18.24 -7.66 -12.25
C LEU A 350 18.68 -6.47 -13.11
N PHE A 351 18.37 -6.48 -14.42
CA PHE A 351 18.70 -5.38 -15.32
C PHE A 351 17.97 -4.08 -14.95
N ILE A 352 16.67 -4.17 -14.64
CA ILE A 352 15.86 -3.03 -14.18
C ILE A 352 16.40 -2.49 -12.85
N LEU A 353 16.67 -3.38 -11.87
CA LEU A 353 17.22 -2.98 -10.57
C LEU A 353 18.59 -2.32 -10.71
N ASN A 354 19.46 -2.86 -11.57
CA ASN A 354 20.78 -2.29 -11.87
C ASN A 354 20.66 -0.89 -12.48
N SER A 355 19.76 -0.71 -13.46
CA SER A 355 19.51 0.59 -14.10
C SER A 355 18.96 1.63 -13.10
N GLN A 356 17.96 1.24 -12.29
CA GLN A 356 17.40 2.10 -11.25
C GLN A 356 18.47 2.50 -10.23
N MET A 357 19.22 1.55 -9.65
CA MET A 357 20.25 1.86 -8.67
C MET A 357 21.38 2.72 -9.25
N SER A 358 21.77 2.49 -10.51
CA SER A 358 22.74 3.32 -11.23
C SER A 358 22.29 4.78 -11.29
N LEU A 359 21.04 5.00 -11.70
CA LEU A 359 20.47 6.34 -11.82
C LEU A 359 20.39 7.06 -10.46
N HIS A 360 19.85 6.38 -9.43
CA HIS A 360 19.69 6.98 -8.09
C HIS A 360 21.02 7.27 -7.41
N SER A 361 22.01 6.41 -7.59
CA SER A 361 23.33 6.54 -6.92
C SER A 361 24.33 7.36 -7.73
N ARG A 362 23.93 7.87 -8.91
CA ARG A 362 24.82 8.51 -9.89
C ARG A 362 26.06 7.65 -10.22
N LYS A 363 25.87 6.33 -10.30
CA LYS A 363 26.93 5.35 -10.60
C LYS A 363 26.73 4.79 -12.01
N ILE A 364 27.82 4.54 -12.71
CA ILE A 364 27.78 3.83 -13.99
C ILE A 364 27.89 2.33 -13.70
N ALA A 365 26.90 1.54 -14.13
CA ALA A 365 27.03 0.09 -14.23
C ALA A 365 26.60 -0.40 -15.59
N GLU A 366 27.59 -0.62 -16.45
CA GLU A 366 27.39 -1.26 -17.72
C GLU A 366 26.94 -2.71 -17.52
N LEU A 367 25.66 -2.94 -17.82
CA LEU A 367 25.09 -4.26 -17.98
C LEU A 367 24.39 -4.27 -19.34
N LYS A 368 24.64 -5.29 -20.16
CA LYS A 368 23.92 -5.44 -21.43
C LYS A 368 22.53 -6.02 -21.15
N PRO A 369 21.49 -5.62 -21.91
CA PRO A 369 20.15 -6.16 -21.72
C PRO A 369 20.14 -7.68 -21.90
N PRO A 370 19.30 -8.42 -21.15
CA PRO A 370 19.08 -9.84 -21.37
C PRO A 370 18.56 -10.12 -22.79
N LYS A 371 18.88 -11.31 -23.32
CA LYS A 371 18.50 -11.70 -24.68
C LYS A 371 17.02 -12.08 -24.81
N TYR A 372 16.48 -12.76 -23.80
CA TYR A 372 15.14 -13.35 -23.85
C TYR A 372 14.17 -12.47 -23.04
N LYS A 373 13.13 -11.93 -23.69
CA LYS A 373 12.04 -11.25 -22.98
C LYS A 373 11.09 -12.32 -22.38
N PRO A 374 10.60 -12.15 -21.14
CA PRO A 374 9.77 -13.15 -20.48
C PRO A 374 8.38 -13.27 -21.13
N TYR A 375 7.83 -12.16 -21.64
CA TYR A 375 6.49 -12.11 -22.21
C TYR A 375 6.50 -11.61 -23.66
N PRO A 376 5.55 -12.05 -24.50
CA PRO A 376 5.31 -11.43 -25.79
C PRO A 376 4.70 -10.04 -25.60
N GLN A 377 4.91 -9.16 -26.57
CA GLN A 377 4.58 -7.72 -26.50
C GLN A 377 3.06 -7.42 -26.39
N THR A 378 2.20 -8.42 -26.56
CA THR A 378 0.72 -8.30 -26.62
C THR A 378 -0.01 -8.95 -25.43
N ALA A 379 0.68 -9.44 -24.41
CA ALA A 379 0.04 -10.13 -23.28
C ALA A 379 -0.54 -9.14 -22.25
N LEU A 380 -1.78 -8.71 -22.45
CA LEU A 380 -2.56 -7.95 -21.46
C LEU A 380 -3.26 -8.84 -20.41
N ASP A 381 -3.44 -10.13 -20.73
CA ASP A 381 -4.14 -11.07 -19.86
C ASP A 381 -3.24 -11.53 -18.71
N ASP A 382 -3.61 -11.08 -17.50
CA ASP A 382 -3.14 -11.66 -16.26
C ASP A 382 -4.23 -12.54 -15.65
N LYS A 383 -3.86 -13.77 -15.28
CA LYS A 383 -4.75 -14.67 -14.53
C LYS A 383 -4.73 -14.37 -13.04
N ILE A 384 -3.71 -13.66 -12.58
CA ILE A 384 -3.48 -13.37 -11.17
C ILE A 384 -4.33 -12.16 -10.81
N MET A 385 -5.13 -12.33 -9.75
CA MET A 385 -5.93 -11.24 -9.17
C MET A 385 -5.15 -10.62 -8.02
N TRP A 386 -5.10 -9.29 -8.00
CA TRP A 386 -4.53 -8.47 -6.94
C TRP A 386 -5.63 -7.86 -6.07
N THR A 387 -5.34 -7.74 -4.78
CA THR A 387 -6.17 -7.04 -3.80
C THR A 387 -5.27 -6.49 -2.70
N PRO A 388 -5.58 -5.32 -2.12
CA PRO A 388 -4.84 -4.79 -0.98
C PRO A 388 -4.81 -5.79 0.18
N TYR A 389 -3.69 -5.81 0.90
CA TYR A 389 -3.48 -6.64 2.08
C TYR A 389 -2.53 -5.93 3.05
N PRO A 390 -2.81 -5.83 4.35
CA PRO A 390 -3.96 -6.39 5.07
C PRO A 390 -5.25 -5.64 4.75
N ARG A 391 -6.41 -6.24 5.07
CA ARG A 391 -7.74 -5.70 4.72
C ARG A 391 -8.48 -5.16 5.94
N PHE A 392 -7.78 -4.84 7.04
CA PHE A 392 -8.29 -4.32 8.32
C PHE A 392 -9.75 -3.79 8.30
N ASN A 393 -10.74 -4.70 8.38
CA ASN A 393 -12.19 -4.44 8.34
C ASN A 393 -12.80 -3.81 7.05
N GLU A 394 -12.03 -3.67 5.96
CA GLU A 394 -12.51 -3.21 4.65
C GLU A 394 -12.93 -4.40 3.79
N VAL A 395 -14.22 -4.74 3.88
CA VAL A 395 -14.84 -5.87 3.15
C VAL A 395 -15.04 -5.57 1.65
N ASP A 396 -14.86 -4.31 1.24
CA ASP A 396 -15.30 -3.80 -0.07
C ASP A 396 -14.19 -3.71 -1.14
N HIS A 397 -12.94 -4.11 -0.85
CA HIS A 397 -11.90 -4.09 -1.89
C HIS A 397 -12.19 -5.09 -3.01
N ILE A 398 -12.57 -4.57 -4.18
CA ILE A 398 -12.79 -5.36 -5.39
C ILE A 398 -11.44 -5.92 -5.86
N LYS A 399 -11.37 -7.24 -6.07
CA LYS A 399 -10.20 -7.88 -6.69
C LYS A 399 -10.03 -7.35 -8.12
N LYS A 400 -8.82 -6.93 -8.45
CA LYS A 400 -8.46 -6.42 -9.79
C LYS A 400 -7.44 -7.35 -10.44
N PRO A 401 -7.25 -7.35 -11.77
CA PRO A 401 -6.11 -8.02 -12.37
C PRO A 401 -4.79 -7.48 -11.78
N ALA A 402 -3.80 -8.34 -11.57
CA ALA A 402 -2.51 -7.93 -11.01
C ALA A 402 -1.60 -7.22 -12.02
N TYR A 403 -1.85 -7.41 -13.32
CA TYR A 403 -1.10 -6.81 -14.42
C TYR A 403 0.42 -7.08 -14.37
N LEU A 404 0.87 -8.18 -13.74
CA LEU A 404 2.30 -8.48 -13.56
C LEU A 404 3.02 -8.55 -14.91
N ARG A 405 2.44 -9.26 -15.88
CA ARG A 405 3.03 -9.41 -17.22
C ARG A 405 3.13 -8.08 -17.96
N PHE A 406 2.05 -7.29 -17.90
CA PHE A 406 1.97 -5.98 -18.52
C PHE A 406 3.00 -5.02 -17.92
N VAL A 407 3.04 -4.93 -16.58
CA VAL A 407 3.98 -4.08 -15.85
C VAL A 407 5.42 -4.48 -16.16
N MET A 408 5.75 -5.77 -16.14
CA MET A 408 7.09 -6.24 -16.48
C MET A 408 7.48 -5.86 -17.91
N THR A 409 6.58 -6.05 -18.88
CA THR A 409 6.83 -5.68 -20.29
C THR A 409 7.07 -4.17 -20.43
N LYS A 410 6.25 -3.35 -19.78
CA LYS A 410 6.37 -1.89 -19.86
C LYS A 410 7.59 -1.36 -19.11
N LEU A 411 7.96 -1.97 -17.98
CA LEU A 411 9.21 -1.67 -17.27
C LEU A 411 10.44 -2.04 -18.09
N ILE A 412 10.43 -3.17 -18.82
CA ILE A 412 11.48 -3.55 -19.76
C ILE A 412 11.63 -2.44 -20.82
N ASP A 413 10.54 -2.08 -21.49
CA ASP A 413 10.57 -1.09 -22.57
C ASP A 413 11.02 0.29 -22.06
N LEU A 414 10.58 0.70 -20.86
CA LEU A 414 11.04 1.93 -20.20
C LEU A 414 12.53 1.85 -19.86
N THR A 415 12.98 0.72 -19.32
CA THR A 415 14.38 0.54 -18.91
C THR A 415 15.33 0.57 -20.12
N GLU A 416 14.92 0.04 -21.27
CA GLU A 416 15.66 0.14 -22.54
C GLU A 416 15.81 1.60 -23.05
N ILE A 417 14.99 2.53 -22.56
CA ILE A 417 15.12 3.97 -22.86
C ILE A 417 16.09 4.65 -21.88
N VAL A 418 16.10 4.22 -20.61
CA VAL A 418 16.81 4.91 -19.53
C VAL A 418 18.16 4.30 -19.16
N ALA A 419 18.46 3.05 -19.56
CA ALA A 419 19.66 2.33 -19.14
C ALA A 419 20.99 3.01 -19.51
N ASP A 420 21.00 3.82 -20.57
CA ASP A 420 22.16 4.58 -21.03
C ASP A 420 22.14 6.05 -20.57
N ILE A 421 21.13 6.47 -19.80
CA ILE A 421 21.08 7.82 -19.21
C ILE A 421 22.24 8.05 -18.23
N PRO A 422 22.59 7.12 -17.31
CA PRO A 422 23.73 7.32 -16.42
C PRO A 422 25.06 7.56 -17.15
N ASP A 423 25.33 6.85 -18.25
CA ASP A 423 26.49 7.06 -19.12
C ASP A 423 26.42 8.43 -19.84
N LEU A 424 25.25 8.79 -20.35
CA LEU A 424 25.04 10.10 -20.98
C LEU A 424 25.24 11.26 -19.99
N LEU A 425 24.70 11.15 -18.78
CA LEU A 425 24.72 12.25 -17.82
C LEU A 425 26.04 12.26 -17.02
N PHE A 426 26.38 11.16 -16.35
CA PHE A 426 27.45 11.15 -15.35
C PHE A 426 28.85 10.84 -15.88
N ASP A 427 28.98 10.43 -17.14
CA ASP A 427 30.27 10.25 -17.81
C ASP A 427 30.45 11.32 -18.90
N LYS A 428 29.70 11.17 -19.99
CA LYS A 428 29.88 11.99 -21.20
C LYS A 428 29.38 13.41 -21.01
N GLY A 429 28.29 13.59 -20.26
CA GLY A 429 27.58 14.85 -20.13
C GLY A 429 28.38 15.98 -19.51
N ILE A 430 29.41 15.64 -18.71
CA ILE A 430 30.30 16.61 -18.06
C ILE A 430 31.13 17.38 -19.09
N ASP A 431 31.56 16.70 -20.16
CA ASP A 431 32.39 17.27 -21.21
C ASP A 431 31.57 17.82 -22.40
N MET A 432 30.24 17.65 -22.39
CA MET A 432 29.36 18.07 -23.47
C MET A 432 29.03 19.56 -23.41
N ALA A 433 28.95 20.22 -24.56
CA ALA A 433 28.39 21.56 -24.63
C ALA A 433 26.90 21.53 -24.22
N ILE A 434 26.41 22.58 -23.54
CA ILE A 434 25.02 22.67 -23.04
C ILE A 434 23.99 22.39 -24.15
N GLY A 435 24.20 22.93 -25.36
CA GLY A 435 23.32 22.67 -26.50
C GLY A 435 23.30 21.19 -26.95
N GLU A 436 24.45 20.50 -26.90
CA GLU A 436 24.52 19.07 -27.24
C GLU A 436 23.84 18.22 -26.17
N LEU A 437 24.07 18.54 -24.90
CA LEU A 437 23.42 17.88 -23.76
C LEU A 437 21.91 18.07 -23.82
N TRP A 438 21.45 19.28 -24.15
CA TRP A 438 20.04 19.59 -24.36
C TRP A 438 19.42 18.74 -25.48
N ILE A 439 20.09 18.62 -26.63
CA ILE A 439 19.62 17.78 -27.75
C ILE A 439 19.55 16.31 -27.32
N ALA A 440 20.57 15.81 -26.61
CA ALA A 440 20.61 14.44 -26.13
C ALA A 440 19.48 14.15 -25.12
N ALA A 441 19.25 15.06 -24.15
CA ALA A 441 18.16 14.97 -23.19
C ALA A 441 16.78 14.98 -23.88
N ASN A 442 16.55 15.89 -24.82
CA ASN A 442 15.28 15.95 -25.56
C ASN A 442 15.05 14.70 -26.41
N LYS A 443 16.10 14.13 -27.01
CA LYS A 443 16.00 12.85 -27.71
C LYS A 443 15.51 11.72 -26.79
N LYS A 444 15.87 11.73 -25.51
CA LYS A 444 15.31 10.82 -24.49
C LYS A 444 13.85 11.12 -24.24
N CYS A 445 13.48 12.38 -24.03
CA CYS A 445 12.09 12.79 -23.82
C CYS A 445 11.16 12.37 -24.97
N VAL A 446 11.62 12.46 -26.23
CA VAL A 446 10.83 11.98 -27.38
C VAL A 446 10.60 10.46 -27.32
N ARG A 447 11.61 9.67 -26.94
CA ARG A 447 11.45 8.21 -26.78
C ARG A 447 10.53 7.87 -25.62
N LEU A 448 10.69 8.58 -24.49
CA LEU A 448 9.83 8.47 -23.32
C LEU A 448 8.38 8.78 -23.73
N GLN A 449 8.11 9.89 -24.40
CA GLN A 449 6.75 10.25 -24.81
C GLN A 449 6.10 9.17 -25.67
N ARG A 450 6.82 8.60 -26.65
CA ARG A 450 6.32 7.47 -27.44
C ARG A 450 6.00 6.24 -26.60
N TRP A 451 6.74 6.01 -25.52
CA TRP A 451 6.44 4.93 -24.58
C TRP A 451 5.15 5.22 -23.81
N LEU A 452 4.95 6.46 -23.36
CA LEU A 452 3.71 6.88 -22.69
C LEU A 452 2.50 6.72 -23.61
N ASP A 453 2.61 7.19 -24.86
CA ASP A 453 1.58 7.06 -25.89
C ASP A 453 1.27 5.60 -26.27
N SER A 454 2.12 4.63 -25.86
CA SER A 454 1.93 3.20 -26.09
C SER A 454 1.14 2.48 -24.98
N LEU A 455 0.79 3.19 -23.90
CA LEU A 455 -0.01 2.64 -22.82
C LEU A 455 -1.50 2.59 -23.24
N PRO A 456 -2.24 1.50 -22.95
CA PRO A 456 -3.66 1.40 -23.30
C PRO A 456 -4.53 2.43 -22.58
N ASN A 457 -5.43 3.10 -23.32
CA ASN A 457 -6.38 4.07 -22.77
C ASN A 457 -7.31 3.48 -21.70
N ASP A 458 -7.64 2.19 -21.76
CA ASP A 458 -8.50 1.54 -20.77
C ASP A 458 -7.84 1.50 -19.38
N ILE A 459 -6.51 1.47 -19.32
CA ILE A 459 -5.74 1.54 -18.08
C ILE A 459 -5.72 2.97 -17.55
N GLU A 460 -5.81 4.00 -18.40
CA GLU A 460 -5.88 5.41 -17.97
C GLU A 460 -7.21 5.76 -17.30
N ASN A 461 -8.31 5.15 -17.74
CA ASN A 461 -9.68 5.50 -17.29
C ASN A 461 -10.15 4.76 -16.01
N ASP A 462 -9.34 3.89 -15.41
CA ASP A 462 -9.68 3.25 -14.13
C ASP A 462 -9.44 4.23 -12.97
N ASP A 463 -10.49 4.56 -12.20
CA ASP A 463 -10.40 5.54 -11.10
C ASP A 463 -9.56 5.03 -9.92
N GLU A 464 -9.38 3.71 -9.77
CA GLU A 464 -8.68 3.09 -8.63
C GLU A 464 -7.56 2.14 -9.13
N LYS A 465 -6.54 2.70 -9.74
CA LYS A 465 -5.45 1.93 -10.36
C LYS A 465 -4.61 1.19 -9.31
N PRO A 466 -4.27 -0.11 -9.52
CA PRO A 466 -3.33 -0.81 -8.67
C PRO A 466 -1.98 -0.08 -8.54
N PRO A 467 -1.28 -0.17 -7.41
CA PRO A 467 -0.02 0.55 -7.16
C PRO A 467 1.05 0.35 -8.24
N GLN A 468 1.14 -0.87 -8.79
CA GLN A 468 2.08 -1.21 -9.85
C GLN A 468 1.82 -0.50 -11.18
N ILE A 469 0.55 -0.14 -11.46
CA ILE A 469 0.20 0.67 -12.62
C ILE A 469 0.59 2.13 -12.38
N LEU A 470 0.26 2.68 -11.22
CA LEU A 470 0.68 4.03 -10.83
C LEU A 470 2.20 4.17 -10.86
N TYR A 471 2.93 3.14 -10.44
CA TYR A 471 4.39 3.10 -10.47
C TYR A 471 4.99 3.25 -11.88
N LEU A 472 4.33 2.74 -12.93
CA LEU A 472 4.79 2.95 -14.32
C LEU A 472 4.81 4.44 -14.68
N TYR A 473 3.72 5.15 -14.37
CA TYR A 473 3.62 6.60 -14.61
C TYR A 473 4.59 7.39 -13.74
N ILE A 474 4.71 7.02 -12.46
CA ILE A 474 5.66 7.64 -11.54
C ILE A 474 7.10 7.45 -12.05
N GLY A 475 7.49 6.25 -12.46
CA GLY A 475 8.83 5.96 -12.98
C GLY A 475 9.15 6.72 -14.27
N TYR A 476 8.17 6.86 -15.17
CA TYR A 476 8.27 7.71 -16.35
C TYR A 476 8.57 9.18 -16.00
N HIS A 477 7.74 9.77 -15.14
CA HIS A 477 7.89 11.17 -14.76
C HIS A 477 9.13 11.42 -13.91
N HIS A 478 9.52 10.47 -13.06
CA HIS A 478 10.74 10.56 -12.26
C HIS A 478 11.99 10.56 -13.14
N THR A 479 11.98 9.79 -14.23
CA THR A 479 13.07 9.83 -15.23
C THR A 479 13.21 11.23 -15.84
N ILE A 480 12.09 11.87 -16.22
CA ILE A 480 12.11 13.23 -16.77
C ILE A 480 12.65 14.22 -15.73
N ILE A 481 12.18 14.13 -14.48
CA ILE A 481 12.66 14.98 -13.38
C ILE A 481 14.18 14.83 -13.23
N THR A 482 14.69 13.59 -13.22
CA THR A 482 16.11 13.29 -13.01
C THR A 482 16.99 13.79 -14.15
N VAL A 483 16.58 13.57 -15.41
CA VAL A 483 17.33 14.04 -16.60
C VAL A 483 17.49 15.55 -16.58
N PHE A 484 16.39 16.27 -16.32
CA PHE A 484 16.44 17.74 -16.30
C PHE A 484 17.02 18.31 -15.01
N GLN A 485 17.00 17.54 -13.90
CA GLN A 485 17.70 17.93 -12.68
C GLN A 485 19.19 18.02 -12.95
N PHE A 486 19.75 16.99 -13.58
CA PHE A 486 21.16 17.00 -13.98
C PHE A 486 21.47 18.16 -14.93
N PHE A 487 20.62 18.40 -15.93
CA PHE A 487 20.78 19.52 -16.86
C PHE A 487 20.82 20.88 -16.14
N LEU A 488 19.95 21.09 -15.14
CA LEU A 488 19.89 22.33 -14.37
C LEU A 488 21.08 22.51 -13.43
N GLU A 489 21.63 21.42 -12.87
CA GLU A 489 22.88 21.47 -12.10
C GLU A 489 24.06 21.97 -12.97
N HIS A 490 24.04 21.72 -14.29
CA HIS A 490 25.05 22.20 -15.23
C HIS A 490 24.93 23.69 -15.57
N GLN A 491 23.85 24.36 -15.17
CA GLN A 491 23.62 25.79 -15.42
C GLN A 491 24.74 26.67 -14.82
N HIS A 492 25.38 26.22 -13.74
CA HIS A 492 26.41 26.98 -13.04
C HIS A 492 27.81 26.90 -13.68
N PHE A 493 28.02 26.01 -14.66
CA PHE A 493 29.34 25.73 -15.23
C PHE A 493 29.55 26.33 -16.64
N GLY A 494 28.50 26.90 -17.26
CA GLY A 494 28.58 27.52 -18.59
C GLY A 494 28.23 29.01 -18.61
N PRO A 495 28.66 29.77 -19.64
CA PRO A 495 28.17 31.12 -19.87
C PRO A 495 26.64 31.13 -20.04
N ALA A 496 25.98 32.23 -19.68
CA ALA A 496 24.52 32.41 -19.66
C ALA A 496 23.82 32.38 -21.05
N SER A 497 24.31 31.55 -21.97
CA SER A 497 23.97 31.53 -23.39
C SER A 497 22.70 30.75 -23.75
N HIS A 498 22.06 30.06 -22.79
CA HIS A 498 20.90 29.16 -23.04
C HIS A 498 19.70 29.38 -22.09
N PRO A 499 19.20 30.61 -21.90
CA PRO A 499 18.14 30.88 -20.92
C PRO A 499 16.82 30.16 -21.25
N SER A 500 16.49 30.00 -22.53
CA SER A 500 15.25 29.35 -22.98
C SER A 500 15.24 27.85 -22.67
N GLU A 501 16.37 27.17 -22.87
CA GLU A 501 16.52 25.74 -22.61
C GLU A 501 16.40 25.45 -21.11
N PHE A 502 17.02 26.26 -20.25
CA PHE A 502 16.89 26.11 -18.80
C PHE A 502 15.48 26.39 -18.29
N GLU A 503 14.77 27.37 -18.86
CA GLU A 503 13.37 27.63 -18.55
C GLU A 503 12.48 26.44 -18.95
N GLN A 504 12.71 25.89 -20.15
CA GLN A 504 11.97 24.74 -20.64
C GLN A 504 12.27 23.47 -19.83
N ALA A 505 13.52 23.27 -19.38
CA ALA A 505 13.90 22.20 -18.46
C ALA A 505 13.10 22.27 -17.14
N ARG A 506 13.03 23.45 -16.52
CA ARG A 506 12.21 23.68 -15.32
C ARG A 506 10.73 23.39 -15.56
N SER A 507 10.20 23.81 -16.72
CA SER A 507 8.82 23.51 -17.11
C SER A 507 8.55 22.00 -17.23
N TYR A 508 9.49 21.24 -17.81
CA TYR A 508 9.38 19.78 -17.91
C TYR A 508 9.43 19.08 -16.55
N GLN A 509 10.31 19.52 -15.64
CA GLN A 509 10.34 19.01 -14.28
C GLN A 509 9.04 19.31 -13.53
N LEU A 510 8.57 20.56 -13.56
CA LEU A 510 7.35 20.97 -12.86
C LEU A 510 6.12 20.22 -13.37
N ARG A 511 5.98 20.07 -14.69
CA ARG A 511 4.89 19.28 -15.28
C ARG A 511 4.94 17.83 -14.84
N SER A 512 6.12 17.24 -14.81
CA SER A 512 6.30 15.84 -14.40
C SER A 512 6.04 15.65 -12.91
N ALA A 513 6.50 16.57 -12.06
CA ALA A 513 6.24 16.56 -10.62
C ALA A 513 4.75 16.68 -10.31
N LYS A 514 4.01 17.53 -11.05
CA LYS A 514 2.54 17.63 -10.96
C LYS A 514 1.86 16.28 -11.25
N GLN A 515 2.33 15.54 -12.26
CA GLN A 515 1.79 14.20 -12.57
C GLN A 515 2.15 13.15 -11.53
N VAL A 516 3.38 13.18 -10.97
CA VAL A 516 3.74 12.30 -9.84
C VAL A 516 2.78 12.53 -8.67
N VAL A 517 2.52 13.79 -8.30
CA VAL A 517 1.58 14.12 -7.21
C VAL A 517 0.17 13.65 -7.53
N HIS A 518 -0.29 13.74 -8.77
CA HIS A 518 -1.59 13.21 -9.18
C HIS A 518 -1.68 11.69 -8.93
N CYS A 519 -0.66 10.92 -9.32
CA CYS A 519 -0.60 9.48 -9.03
C CYS A 519 -0.56 9.20 -7.52
N LEU A 520 0.20 9.98 -6.75
CA LEU A 520 0.29 9.81 -5.30
C LEU A 520 -1.03 10.11 -4.59
N ARG A 521 -1.80 11.12 -5.02
CA ARG A 521 -3.14 11.40 -4.48
C ARG A 521 -4.10 10.24 -4.74
N SER A 522 -4.15 9.74 -5.98
CA SER A 522 -4.96 8.56 -6.31
C SER A 522 -4.58 7.33 -5.48
N TYR A 523 -3.28 7.13 -5.23
CA TYR A 523 -2.79 6.09 -4.32
C TYR A 523 -3.29 6.32 -2.88
N HIS A 524 -3.10 7.52 -2.34
CA HIS A 524 -3.46 7.87 -0.96
C HIS A 524 -4.97 7.69 -0.72
N GLU A 525 -5.81 8.16 -1.65
CA GLU A 525 -7.26 8.02 -1.59
C GLU A 525 -7.72 6.55 -1.63
N SER A 526 -7.01 5.69 -2.38
CA SER A 526 -7.39 4.29 -2.56
C SER A 526 -6.85 3.34 -1.49
N TYR A 527 -5.66 3.63 -0.95
CA TYR A 527 -4.89 2.67 -0.15
C TYR A 527 -4.31 3.22 1.16
N GLY A 528 -4.47 4.53 1.41
CA GLY A 528 -3.88 5.18 2.57
C GLY A 528 -2.34 5.26 2.53
N LEU A 529 -1.74 5.72 3.63
CA LEU A 529 -0.29 5.92 3.76
C LEU A 529 0.43 4.84 4.57
N ARG A 530 -0.27 3.77 4.97
CA ARG A 530 0.29 2.76 5.85
C ARG A 530 1.19 1.77 5.09
N GLN A 531 0.80 1.33 3.90
CA GLN A 531 1.57 0.35 3.10
C GLN A 531 2.17 0.96 1.83
N ILE A 532 2.85 2.10 1.92
CA ILE A 532 3.44 2.75 0.73
C ILE A 532 4.62 1.90 0.20
N PRO A 533 4.62 1.50 -1.08
CA PRO A 533 5.77 0.83 -1.70
C PRO A 533 7.03 1.68 -1.61
N ARG A 534 8.14 1.10 -1.15
CA ARG A 534 9.39 1.82 -0.93
C ARG A 534 9.98 2.41 -2.22
N GLN A 535 9.68 1.82 -3.37
CA GLN A 535 10.14 2.25 -4.70
C GLN A 535 9.63 3.65 -5.08
N ILE A 536 8.62 4.17 -4.38
CA ILE A 536 8.01 5.49 -4.63
C ILE A 536 8.75 6.62 -3.86
N LEU A 537 9.65 6.29 -2.94
CA LEU A 537 10.33 7.27 -2.09
C LEU A 537 11.17 8.28 -2.90
N GLU A 538 12.08 7.82 -3.75
CA GLU A 538 12.95 8.70 -4.54
C GLU A 538 12.18 9.60 -5.52
N PRO A 539 11.16 9.11 -6.26
CA PRO A 539 10.25 9.96 -7.02
C PRO A 539 9.54 11.03 -6.19
N THR A 540 9.08 10.68 -5.00
CA THR A 540 8.40 11.60 -4.07
C THR A 540 9.35 12.72 -3.64
N HIS A 541 10.53 12.35 -3.18
CA HIS A 541 11.55 13.31 -2.75
C HIS A 541 12.00 14.22 -3.90
N SER A 542 12.25 13.66 -5.09
CA SER A 542 12.67 14.44 -6.26
C SER A 542 11.59 15.46 -6.68
N SER A 543 10.31 15.05 -6.65
CA SER A 543 9.18 15.94 -6.93
C SER A 543 9.03 17.03 -5.86
N LEU A 544 9.31 16.69 -4.59
CA LEU A 544 9.25 17.64 -3.48
C LEU A 544 10.27 18.77 -3.66
N LEU A 545 11.50 18.44 -4.07
CA LEU A 545 12.53 19.43 -4.36
C LEU A 545 12.18 20.34 -5.55
N VAL A 546 11.51 19.80 -6.58
CA VAL A 546 11.01 20.61 -7.70
C VAL A 546 9.99 21.65 -7.21
N PHE A 547 9.03 21.24 -6.38
CA PHE A 547 8.01 22.15 -5.84
C PHE A 547 8.56 23.14 -4.82
N LEU A 548 9.59 22.77 -4.06
CA LEU A 548 10.28 23.68 -3.15
C LEU A 548 10.82 24.92 -3.89
N GLY A 549 11.34 24.72 -5.11
CA GLY A 549 11.77 25.81 -5.99
C GLY A 549 10.64 26.61 -6.65
N ALA A 550 9.38 26.18 -6.51
CA ALA A 550 8.21 26.73 -7.20
C ALA A 550 7.05 27.12 -6.24
N LEU A 551 7.33 27.30 -4.93
CA LEU A 551 6.32 27.59 -3.90
C LEU A 551 5.53 28.90 -4.09
N ASN A 552 5.93 29.75 -5.03
CA ASN A 552 5.24 31.00 -5.35
C ASN A 552 3.91 30.77 -6.09
N GLU A 553 3.69 29.58 -6.68
CA GLU A 553 2.44 29.20 -7.34
C GLU A 553 1.49 28.50 -6.33
N ASP A 554 0.20 28.86 -6.29
CA ASP A 554 -0.74 28.25 -5.33
C ASP A 554 -0.93 26.74 -5.54
N ASP A 555 -1.07 26.28 -6.79
CA ASP A 555 -1.14 24.83 -7.12
C ASP A 555 0.09 24.06 -6.63
N SER A 556 1.25 24.72 -6.53
CA SER A 556 2.51 24.13 -6.08
C SER A 556 2.55 23.94 -4.56
N LYS A 557 1.82 24.75 -3.79
CA LYS A 557 1.75 24.63 -2.32
C LYS A 557 1.00 23.36 -1.92
N ASP A 558 -0.19 23.13 -2.48
CA ASP A 558 -0.98 21.94 -2.19
C ASP A 558 -0.27 20.65 -2.61
N ALA A 559 0.44 20.70 -3.74
CA ALA A 559 1.27 19.59 -4.20
C ALA A 559 2.44 19.33 -3.24
N PHE A 560 3.10 20.38 -2.76
CA PHE A 560 4.19 20.28 -1.80
C PHE A 560 3.73 19.70 -0.45
N VAL A 561 2.58 20.14 0.06
CA VAL A 561 2.00 19.61 1.32
C VAL A 561 1.74 18.11 1.21
N GLU A 562 1.18 17.66 0.08
CA GLU A 562 0.93 16.24 -0.15
C GLU A 562 2.21 15.41 -0.17
N LEU A 563 3.26 15.91 -0.83
CA LEU A 563 4.57 15.25 -0.84
C LEU A 563 5.21 15.20 0.56
N CYS A 564 5.00 16.22 1.39
CA CYS A 564 5.42 16.20 2.79
C CYS A 564 4.72 15.08 3.57
N ARG A 565 3.41 14.84 3.36
CA ARG A 565 2.69 13.74 4.01
C ARG A 565 3.29 12.38 3.67
N PHE A 566 3.56 12.14 2.39
CA PHE A 566 4.22 10.92 1.94
C PHE A 566 5.62 10.77 2.56
N LEU A 567 6.43 11.83 2.56
CA LEU A 567 7.79 11.76 3.08
C LEU A 567 7.82 11.54 4.61
N VAL A 568 6.89 12.16 5.35
CA VAL A 568 6.68 11.88 6.79
C VAL A 568 6.24 10.44 7.00
N ALA A 569 5.29 9.92 6.22
CA ALA A 569 4.86 8.52 6.30
C ALA A 569 6.02 7.55 6.03
N PHE A 570 6.83 7.81 4.99
CA PHE A 570 8.05 7.05 4.72
C PHE A 570 9.06 7.11 5.87
N SER A 571 9.19 8.27 6.54
CA SER A 571 10.15 8.45 7.64
C SER A 571 9.89 7.52 8.82
N LYS A 572 8.65 7.04 9.01
CA LYS A 572 8.32 6.05 10.05
C LYS A 572 8.95 4.66 9.81
N ARG A 573 9.34 4.36 8.57
CA ARG A 573 9.85 3.03 8.18
C ARG A 573 11.26 3.07 7.61
N PHE A 574 11.69 4.20 7.06
CA PHE A 574 12.93 4.31 6.30
C PHE A 574 13.85 5.39 6.87
N ALA A 575 15.05 4.99 7.28
CA ALA A 575 16.09 5.91 7.76
C ALA A 575 16.45 6.97 6.70
N LEU A 576 16.50 6.58 5.42
CA LEU A 576 16.76 7.50 4.31
C LEU A 576 15.70 8.61 4.22
N ALA A 577 14.43 8.31 4.49
CA ALA A 577 13.38 9.33 4.49
C ALA A 577 13.52 10.29 5.67
N LYS A 578 13.96 9.80 6.85
CA LYS A 578 14.33 10.67 8.00
C LYS A 578 15.48 11.62 7.62
N GLU A 579 16.46 11.14 6.86
CA GLU A 579 17.57 11.97 6.35
C GLU A 579 17.10 13.00 5.31
N MET A 580 16.28 12.58 4.35
CA MET A 580 15.67 13.48 3.35
C MET A 580 14.88 14.63 3.99
N LEU A 581 14.14 14.37 5.07
CA LEU A 581 13.44 15.41 5.83
C LEU A 581 14.40 16.41 6.49
N ARG A 582 15.49 15.93 7.10
CA ARG A 582 16.51 16.83 7.67
C ARG A 582 17.15 17.71 6.60
N ASN A 583 17.50 17.10 5.46
CA ASN A 583 18.05 17.85 4.33
C ASN A 583 17.08 18.91 3.80
N LEU A 584 15.77 18.60 3.78
CA LEU A 584 14.74 19.58 3.44
C LEU A 584 14.70 20.75 4.42
N GLU A 585 14.71 20.48 5.74
CA GLU A 585 14.76 21.50 6.79
C GLU A 585 16.00 22.39 6.64
N ASP A 586 17.17 21.80 6.37
CA ASP A 586 18.42 22.52 6.15
C ASP A 586 18.37 23.43 4.91
N ILE A 587 17.78 22.95 3.79
CA ILE A 587 17.59 23.76 2.57
C ILE A 587 16.66 24.95 2.87
N VAL A 588 15.55 24.70 3.57
CA VAL A 588 14.57 25.74 3.92
C VAL A 588 15.20 26.81 4.81
N HIS A 589 15.97 26.41 5.82
CA HIS A 589 16.66 27.33 6.72
C HIS A 589 17.77 28.12 6.02
N SER A 590 18.64 27.45 5.27
CA SER A 590 19.76 28.09 4.56
C SER A 590 19.28 29.08 3.48
N SER A 591 18.18 28.74 2.79
CA SER A 591 17.59 29.55 1.72
C SER A 591 16.55 30.57 2.21
N ARG A 592 16.26 30.61 3.53
CA ARG A 592 15.24 31.48 4.15
C ARG A 592 13.87 31.38 3.49
N LEU A 593 13.48 30.17 3.07
CA LEU A 593 12.19 29.92 2.45
C LEU A 593 11.08 29.87 3.50
N THR A 594 9.90 30.38 3.16
CA THR A 594 8.71 30.25 4.00
C THR A 594 7.84 29.13 3.45
N LEU A 595 7.62 28.10 4.27
CA LEU A 595 6.78 26.96 3.89
C LEU A 595 5.28 27.28 4.09
N PRO A 596 4.38 26.63 3.34
CA PRO A 596 2.95 26.66 3.61
C PRO A 596 2.65 26.22 5.06
N PRO A 597 1.71 26.87 5.77
CA PRO A 597 1.38 26.50 7.15
C PRO A 597 0.99 25.04 7.33
N GLU A 598 0.27 24.47 6.36
CA GLU A 598 -0.14 23.07 6.36
C GLU A 598 1.06 22.13 6.23
N ALA A 599 2.09 22.51 5.45
CA ALA A 599 3.31 21.72 5.34
C ALA A 599 4.10 21.75 6.65
N VAL A 600 4.19 22.91 7.31
CA VAL A 600 4.81 23.04 8.64
C VAL A 600 4.09 22.15 9.65
N ALA A 601 2.76 22.19 9.67
CA ALA A 601 1.97 21.32 10.54
C ALA A 601 2.26 19.83 10.29
N VAL A 602 2.34 19.39 9.04
CA VAL A 602 2.70 18.00 8.71
C VAL A 602 4.10 17.63 9.22
N LEU A 603 5.08 18.52 9.04
CA LEU A 603 6.47 18.28 9.44
C LEU A 603 6.68 18.29 10.96
N ASP A 604 5.97 19.16 11.68
CA ASP A 604 6.06 19.28 13.14
C ASP A 604 5.46 18.06 13.85
N HIS A 605 4.39 17.50 13.30
CA HIS A 605 3.68 16.35 13.89
C HIS A 605 4.22 14.99 13.45
N ARG A 606 5.40 14.94 12.82
CA ARG A 606 6.05 13.70 12.34
C ARG A 606 6.24 12.61 13.40
N GLY A 607 6.28 12.99 14.68
CA GLY A 607 6.44 12.07 15.83
C GLY A 607 5.15 11.49 16.39
N GLN A 608 3.97 11.87 15.89
CA GLN A 608 2.67 11.37 16.37
C GLN A 608 2.18 10.17 15.55
N ASP A 609 1.39 9.30 16.17
CA ASP A 609 0.80 8.14 15.50
C ASP A 609 -0.15 8.56 14.36
N THR A 610 -0.10 7.84 13.24
CA THR A 610 -0.74 8.21 11.95
C THR A 610 -2.25 8.41 12.05
N SER A 611 -2.92 7.82 13.04
CA SER A 611 -4.36 7.90 13.23
C SER A 611 -4.88 9.29 13.63
N GLN A 612 -3.98 10.23 13.98
CA GLN A 612 -4.36 11.60 14.34
C GLN A 612 -4.30 12.60 13.17
N TRP A 613 -3.80 12.18 11.99
CA TRP A 613 -3.53 13.06 10.85
C TRP A 613 -4.03 12.55 9.49
N LEU A 614 -4.56 11.32 9.44
CA LEU A 614 -5.15 10.71 8.24
C LEU A 614 -6.53 11.29 7.95
#